data_AF-A0A4Q2L0W8-F1
#
_entry.id   AF-A0A4Q2L0W8-F1
#
_cell.length_a   1.000
_cell.length_b   1.000
_cell.length_c   1.000
_cell.angle_alpha   90.00
_cell.angle_beta   90.00
_cell.angle_gamma   90.00
#
_symmetry.space_group_name_H-M   'P 1'
#
loop_
_entity.id
_entity.type
_entity.pdbx_description
1 polymer ?
#
loop_
_entity_poly.entity_id
_entity_poly.type
_entity_poly.pdbx_seq_one_letter_code
_entity_poly.pdbx_strand_id
1 'polypeptide(L)'
;MTATEAQRDVKRSGLTAAGGWVAIGGSVIHLVLTSIARADVWRDIASAGWWGTVTLRPSAEQLRFAEAFWITPGSFAVPLLALGILVVFSARQGNRVPGVLGWILAIWGVFCASLLPVSGAWLFIVVGALFVAGDRARVAAP
;
A
#
# COMPACT_ATOMS: atom_id res chain seq x y z
N MET A 1 -20.98 -0.59 -28.56
CA MET A 1 -20.85 -1.06 -27.17
C MET A 1 -22.18 -1.63 -26.72
N THR A 2 -22.21 -2.91 -26.34
CA THR A 2 -23.43 -3.56 -25.84
C THR A 2 -23.71 -3.16 -24.39
N ALA A 3 -24.96 -3.22 -23.93
CA ALA A 3 -25.31 -2.94 -22.53
C ALA A 3 -24.50 -3.80 -21.53
N THR A 4 -24.19 -5.04 -21.93
CA THR A 4 -23.37 -5.99 -21.18
C THR A 4 -21.90 -5.56 -21.05
N GLU A 5 -21.33 -4.93 -22.08
CA GLU A 5 -19.97 -4.37 -22.03
C GLU A 5 -19.89 -3.17 -21.11
N ALA A 6 -20.87 -2.25 -21.21
CA ALA A 6 -20.96 -1.08 -20.33
C ALA A 6 -21.05 -1.49 -18.84
N GLN A 7 -21.88 -2.49 -18.54
CA GLN A 7 -22.02 -3.00 -17.17
C GLN A 7 -20.74 -3.67 -16.65
N ARG A 8 -19.98 -4.37 -17.51
CA ARG A 8 -18.68 -4.96 -17.15
C ARG A 8 -17.63 -3.89 -16.85
N ASP A 9 -17.60 -2.81 -17.62
CA ASP A 9 -16.65 -1.72 -17.41
C ASP A 9 -16.92 -0.94 -16.12
N VAL A 10 -18.20 -0.69 -15.80
CA VAL A 10 -18.59 -0.11 -14.50
C VAL A 10 -18.13 -1.00 -13.35
N LYS A 11 -18.38 -2.31 -13.44
CA LYS A 11 -17.95 -3.27 -12.41
C LYS A 11 -16.43 -3.30 -12.24
N ARG A 12 -15.67 -3.33 -13.33
CA ARG A 12 -14.19 -3.32 -13.31
C ARG A 12 -13.61 -2.04 -12.73
N SER A 13 -14.19 -0.89 -13.08
CA SER A 13 -13.81 0.38 -12.46
C SER A 13 -14.09 0.37 -10.95
N GLY A 14 -15.24 -0.18 -10.54
CA GLY A 14 -15.59 -0.38 -9.14
C GLY A 14 -14.58 -1.24 -8.37
N LEU A 15 -14.10 -2.34 -8.96
CA LEU A 15 -13.07 -3.21 -8.37
C LEU A 15 -11.73 -2.48 -8.22
N THR A 16 -11.34 -1.71 -9.24
CA THR A 16 -10.13 -0.88 -9.19
C THR A 16 -10.20 0.14 -8.05
N ALA A 17 -11.32 0.86 -7.93
CA ALA A 17 -11.54 1.82 -6.86
C ALA A 17 -11.58 1.15 -5.49
N ALA A 18 -12.21 -0.02 -5.37
CA ALA A 18 -12.22 -0.81 -4.13
C ALA A 18 -10.79 -1.20 -3.71
N GLY A 19 -9.95 -1.65 -4.64
CA GLY A 19 -8.54 -1.93 -4.35
C GLY A 19 -7.79 -0.71 -3.85
N GLY A 20 -8.05 0.47 -4.44
CA GLY A 20 -7.47 1.73 -4.00
C GLY A 20 -7.91 2.11 -2.58
N TRP A 21 -9.19 1.95 -2.24
CA TRP A 21 -9.69 2.20 -0.88
C TRP A 21 -9.14 1.23 0.15
N VAL A 22 -9.01 -0.06 -0.18
CA VAL A 22 -8.39 -1.05 0.69
C VAL A 22 -6.92 -0.70 0.94
N ALA A 23 -6.18 -0.28 -0.10
CA ALA A 23 -4.81 0.20 0.02
C ALA A 23 -4.70 1.42 0.95
N ILE A 24 -5.57 2.42 0.79
CA ILE A 24 -5.63 3.60 1.67
C ILE A 24 -5.91 3.19 3.11
N GLY A 25 -7.01 2.45 3.33
CA GLY A 25 -7.46 2.08 4.68
C GLY A 25 -6.41 1.29 5.44
N GLY A 26 -5.85 0.25 4.83
CA GLY A 26 -4.82 -0.55 5.48
C GLY A 26 -3.51 0.20 5.71
N SER A 27 -3.13 1.12 4.82
CA SER A 27 -1.95 1.97 5.02
C SER A 27 -2.13 2.95 6.17
N VAL A 28 -3.29 3.61 6.25
CA VAL A 28 -3.62 4.52 7.36
C VAL A 28 -3.64 3.74 8.68
N ILE A 29 -4.32 2.58 8.71
CA ILE A 29 -4.36 1.72 9.90
C ILE A 29 -2.93 1.33 10.32
N HIS A 30 -2.10 0.88 9.38
CA HIS A 30 -0.72 0.49 9.68
C HIS A 30 0.08 1.65 10.28
N LEU A 31 0.10 2.80 9.62
CA LEU A 31 0.85 3.98 10.07
C LEU A 31 0.39 4.48 11.43
N VAL A 32 -0.92 4.52 11.68
CA VAL A 32 -1.47 4.98 12.97
C VAL A 32 -1.14 3.97 14.07
N LEU A 33 -1.40 2.68 13.85
CA LEU A 33 -1.18 1.66 14.87
C LEU A 33 0.30 1.49 15.20
N THR A 34 1.20 1.52 14.21
CA THR A 34 2.64 1.38 14.46
C THR A 34 3.22 2.64 15.12
N SER A 35 2.71 3.82 14.78
CA SER A 35 3.04 5.07 15.47
C SER A 35 2.61 5.07 16.94
N ILE A 36 1.40 4.59 17.24
CA ILE A 36 0.90 4.46 18.62
C ILE A 36 1.70 3.40 19.39
N ALA A 37 1.94 2.24 18.78
CA ALA A 37 2.67 1.14 19.40
C ALA A 37 4.14 1.49 19.70
N ARG A 38 4.70 2.48 19.00
CA ARG A 38 6.08 2.98 19.18
C ARG A 38 6.13 4.41 19.71
N ALA A 39 5.07 4.88 20.36
CA ALA A 39 4.95 6.29 20.77
C ALA A 39 6.04 6.73 21.75
N ASP A 40 6.46 5.84 22.66
CA ASP A 40 7.61 6.03 23.55
C ASP A 40 8.91 6.21 22.77
N VAL A 41 9.16 5.34 21.79
CA VAL A 41 10.36 5.41 20.93
C VAL A 41 10.37 6.70 20.10
N TRP A 42 9.22 7.15 19.59
CA TRP A 42 9.14 8.42 18.85
C TRP A 42 9.40 9.64 19.73
N ARG A 43 9.02 9.60 21.02
CA ARG A 43 9.37 10.65 21.98
C ARG A 43 10.86 10.66 22.28
N ASP A 44 11.48 9.49 22.42
CA ASP A 44 12.93 9.36 22.57
C ASP A 44 13.68 9.90 21.35
N ILE A 45 13.20 9.61 20.13
CA ILE A 45 13.80 10.16 18.91
C ILE A 45 13.69 11.69 18.90
N ALA A 46 12.52 12.23 19.27
CA ALA A 46 12.31 13.67 19.33
C ALA A 46 13.21 14.34 20.39
N SER A 47 13.45 13.70 21.53
CA SER A 47 14.29 14.24 22.60
C SER A 47 15.79 14.12 22.30
N ALA A 48 16.21 13.06 21.61
CA ALA A 48 17.59 12.88 21.14
C ALA A 48 17.96 13.80 19.96
N GLY A 49 16.95 14.37 19.29
CA GLY A 49 17.10 15.24 18.14
C GLY A 49 16.68 14.57 16.84
N TRP A 50 16.09 15.34 15.92
CA TRP A 50 15.46 14.80 14.71
C TRP A 50 16.47 14.23 13.69
N TRP A 51 17.68 14.79 13.62
CA TRP A 51 18.68 14.44 12.61
C TRP A 51 19.75 13.50 13.17
N GLY A 52 20.03 12.41 12.45
CA GLY A 52 21.11 11.47 12.79
C GLY A 52 20.79 10.46 13.89
N THR A 53 19.65 10.59 14.58
CA THR A 53 19.20 9.63 15.62
C THR A 53 18.83 8.28 15.04
N VAL A 54 18.12 8.26 13.91
CA VAL A 54 17.89 7.04 13.14
C VAL A 54 19.07 6.86 12.18
N THR A 55 19.77 5.75 12.27
CA THR A 55 20.98 5.45 11.51
C THR A 55 20.90 4.09 10.81
N LEU A 56 21.60 3.95 9.69
CA LEU A 56 21.74 2.69 8.95
C LEU A 56 22.68 1.69 9.65
N ARG A 57 23.45 2.14 10.65
CA ARG A 57 24.35 1.29 11.44
C ARG A 57 24.02 1.46 12.93
N PRO A 58 22.85 0.99 13.38
CA PRO A 58 22.44 1.18 14.77
C PRO A 58 23.32 0.36 15.71
N SER A 59 23.71 0.96 16.83
CA SER A 59 24.14 0.19 18.00
C SER A 59 22.97 -0.65 18.54
N ALA A 60 23.25 -1.57 19.47
CA ALA A 60 22.21 -2.37 20.12
C ALA A 60 21.11 -1.49 20.75
N GLU A 61 21.49 -0.36 21.36
CA GLU A 61 20.54 0.58 21.97
C GLU A 61 19.72 1.36 20.93
N GLN A 62 20.31 1.64 19.76
CA GLN A 62 19.66 2.39 18.67
C GLN A 62 18.77 1.52 17.78
N LEU A 63 18.82 0.18 17.94
CA LEU A 63 18.05 -0.75 17.12
C LEU A 63 16.54 -0.45 17.19
N ARG A 64 16.05 -0.06 18.37
CA ARG A 64 14.64 0.33 18.55
C ARG A 64 14.22 1.53 17.69
N PHE A 65 15.12 2.49 17.45
CA PHE A 65 14.86 3.66 16.61
C PHE A 65 14.79 3.28 15.14
N ALA A 66 15.72 2.44 14.68
CA ALA A 66 15.69 1.89 13.33
C ALA A 66 14.42 1.06 13.08
N GLU A 67 14.03 0.23 14.04
CA GLU A 67 12.82 -0.58 13.93
C GLU A 67 11.55 0.28 13.88
N ALA A 68 11.43 1.29 14.75
CA ALA A 68 10.30 2.23 14.72
C ALA A 68 10.20 2.96 13.37
N PHE A 69 11.33 3.34 12.78
CA PHE A 69 11.37 3.91 11.44
C PHE A 69 10.88 2.91 10.38
N TRP A 70 11.45 1.71 10.31
CA TRP A 70 11.13 0.72 9.26
C TRP A 70 9.71 0.16 9.35
N ILE A 71 9.12 0.10 10.56
CA ILE A 71 7.73 -0.35 10.75
C ILE A 71 6.71 0.81 10.61
N THR A 72 7.16 2.05 10.54
CA THR A 72 6.27 3.22 10.44
C THR A 72 6.52 3.98 9.13
N PRO A 73 7.24 5.12 9.05
CA PRO A 73 7.34 5.88 7.79
C PRO A 73 8.23 5.19 6.75
N GLY A 74 9.21 4.39 7.17
CA GLY A 74 10.08 3.60 6.29
C GLY A 74 9.42 2.30 5.80
N SER A 75 8.21 2.00 6.25
CA SER A 75 7.43 0.86 5.77
C SER A 75 6.88 1.10 4.36
N PHE A 76 6.29 0.05 3.78
CA PHE A 76 5.61 0.17 2.49
C PHE A 76 4.21 0.82 2.59
N ALA A 77 3.75 1.19 3.79
CA ALA A 77 2.44 1.81 3.98
C ALA A 77 2.34 3.22 3.33
N VAL A 78 3.40 4.04 3.40
CA VAL A 78 3.39 5.37 2.74
C VAL A 78 3.30 5.24 1.22
N PRO A 79 4.16 4.42 0.54
CA PRO A 79 3.99 4.15 -0.89
C PRO A 79 2.61 3.58 -1.25
N LEU A 80 2.09 2.64 -0.47
CA LEU A 80 0.79 2.01 -0.74
C LEU A 80 -0.38 3.01 -0.57
N LEU A 81 -0.30 3.91 0.41
CA LEU A 81 -1.27 4.99 0.60
C LEU A 81 -1.31 5.90 -0.62
N ALA A 82 -0.15 6.38 -1.08
CA ALA A 82 -0.05 7.25 -2.25
C ALA A 82 -0.59 6.54 -3.51
N LEU A 83 -0.24 5.26 -3.69
CA LEU A 83 -0.75 4.45 -4.78
C LEU A 83 -2.27 4.29 -4.72
N GLY A 84 -2.82 4.03 -3.53
CA GLY A 84 -4.26 3.90 -3.32
C GLY A 84 -5.01 5.18 -3.67
N ILE A 85 -4.51 6.34 -3.24
CA ILE A 85 -5.06 7.66 -3.59
C ILE A 85 -5.06 7.87 -5.10
N LEU A 86 -3.91 7.61 -5.75
CA LEU A 86 -3.77 7.74 -7.19
C LEU A 86 -4.74 6.82 -7.94
N VAL A 87 -4.90 5.57 -7.49
CA VAL A 87 -5.79 4.60 -8.11
C VAL A 87 -7.26 5.00 -7.94
N VAL A 88 -7.69 5.44 -6.76
CA VAL A 88 -9.06 5.95 -6.56
C VAL A 88 -9.32 7.15 -7.46
N PHE A 89 -8.39 8.11 -7.51
CA PHE A 89 -8.51 9.27 -8.36
C PHE A 89 -8.61 8.88 -9.85
N SER A 90 -7.71 8.01 -10.31
CA SER A 90 -7.68 7.48 -11.68
C SER A 90 -8.97 6.76 -12.05
N ALA A 91 -9.46 5.85 -11.20
CA ALA A 91 -10.69 5.10 -11.44
C ALA A 91 -11.93 6.01 -11.53
N ARG A 92 -12.00 7.05 -10.68
CA ARG A 92 -13.10 8.04 -10.70
C ARG A 92 -13.11 8.90 -11.96
N GLN A 93 -11.95 9.10 -12.59
CA GLN A 93 -11.84 9.77 -13.88
C GLN A 93 -12.08 8.83 -15.07
N GLY A 94 -12.36 7.55 -14.82
CA GLY A 94 -12.49 6.57 -15.90
C GLY A 94 -11.16 6.34 -16.61
N ASN A 95 -10.02 6.51 -15.92
CA ASN A 95 -8.71 6.11 -16.42
C ASN A 95 -8.47 4.61 -16.14
N ARG A 96 -7.62 3.96 -16.95
CA ARG A 96 -7.27 2.55 -16.76
C ARG A 96 -6.13 2.44 -15.74
N VAL A 97 -6.27 1.52 -14.79
CA VAL A 97 -5.15 1.03 -13.97
C VAL A 97 -4.66 -0.30 -14.54
N PRO A 98 -3.39 -0.42 -14.97
CA PRO A 98 -2.89 -1.67 -15.54
C PRO A 98 -2.84 -2.81 -14.52
N GLY A 99 -3.32 -3.99 -14.90
CA GLY A 99 -3.31 -5.19 -14.04
C GLY A 99 -1.91 -5.69 -13.68
N VAL A 100 -0.87 -5.29 -14.44
CA VAL A 100 0.54 -5.54 -14.10
C VAL A 100 0.89 -5.00 -12.72
N LEU A 101 0.36 -3.83 -12.35
CA LEU A 101 0.55 -3.28 -11.01
C LEU A 101 -0.05 -4.20 -9.94
N GLY A 102 -1.21 -4.79 -10.23
CA GLY A 102 -1.86 -5.75 -9.35
C GLY A 102 -1.04 -7.03 -9.15
N TRP A 103 -0.46 -7.57 -10.22
CA TRP A 103 0.43 -8.73 -10.13
C TRP A 103 1.70 -8.44 -9.34
N ILE A 104 2.32 -7.28 -9.53
CA ILE A 104 3.50 -6.86 -8.76
C ILE A 104 3.16 -6.85 -7.26
N LEU A 105 2.04 -6.24 -6.88
CA LEU A 105 1.60 -6.20 -5.47
C LEU A 105 1.28 -7.60 -4.94
N ALA A 106 0.60 -8.44 -5.73
CA ALA A 106 0.25 -9.79 -5.28
C ALA A 106 1.49 -10.66 -5.05
N ILE A 107 2.45 -10.65 -5.98
CA ILE A 107 3.72 -11.39 -5.85
C ILE A 107 4.52 -10.88 -4.65
N TRP A 108 4.61 -9.56 -4.49
CA TRP A 108 5.27 -8.94 -3.35
C TRP A 108 4.62 -9.35 -2.02
N GLY A 109 3.28 -9.33 -1.98
CA GLY A 109 2.51 -9.78 -0.82
C GLY A 109 2.78 -11.24 -0.46
N VAL A 110 2.79 -12.14 -1.45
CA VAL A 110 3.13 -13.56 -1.25
C VAL A 110 4.55 -13.71 -0.69
N PHE A 111 5.52 -12.98 -1.25
CA PHE A 111 6.90 -13.00 -0.76
C PHE A 111 7.02 -12.49 0.69
N CYS A 112 6.41 -11.36 1.02
CA CYS A 112 6.45 -10.85 2.39
C CYS A 112 5.69 -11.75 3.38
N ALA A 113 4.53 -12.28 2.99
CA ALA A 113 3.74 -13.16 3.83
C ALA A 113 4.43 -14.51 4.07
N SER A 114 5.23 -15.02 3.13
CA SER A 114 6.00 -16.25 3.34
C SER A 114 7.16 -16.05 4.33
N LEU A 115 7.75 -14.84 4.38
CA LEU A 115 8.80 -14.49 5.35
C LEU A 115 8.24 -14.18 6.74
N LEU A 116 7.08 -13.51 6.80
CA LEU A 116 6.43 -13.12 8.07
C LEU A 116 4.90 -13.30 7.97
N PRO A 117 4.37 -14.51 8.21
CA PRO A 117 2.95 -14.82 8.03
C PRO A 117 2.01 -14.03 8.94
N VAL A 118 2.47 -13.59 10.11
CA VAL A 118 1.68 -12.82 11.09
C VAL A 118 1.64 -11.32 10.72
N SER A 119 2.28 -10.91 9.62
CA SER A 119 2.27 -9.52 9.16
C SER A 119 1.00 -9.13 8.40
N GLY A 120 0.83 -7.83 8.16
CA GLY A 120 -0.21 -7.30 7.27
C GLY A 120 0.02 -7.55 5.77
N ALA A 121 1.05 -8.32 5.38
CA ALA A 121 1.43 -8.50 3.97
C ALA A 121 0.33 -9.12 3.10
N TRP A 122 -0.60 -9.87 3.70
CA TRP A 122 -1.78 -10.41 3.02
C TRP A 122 -2.63 -9.33 2.33
N LEU A 123 -2.62 -8.09 2.83
CA LEU A 123 -3.34 -6.98 2.22
C LEU A 123 -2.84 -6.66 0.80
N PHE A 124 -1.54 -6.81 0.54
CA PHE A 124 -0.99 -6.62 -0.81
C PHE A 124 -1.58 -7.59 -1.83
N ILE A 125 -1.86 -8.83 -1.39
CA ILE A 125 -2.49 -9.85 -2.23
C ILE A 125 -3.92 -9.44 -2.57
N VAL A 126 -4.68 -8.97 -1.57
CA VAL A 126 -6.06 -8.49 -1.77
C VAL A 126 -6.09 -7.28 -2.71
N VAL A 127 -5.26 -6.27 -2.47
CA VAL A 127 -5.16 -5.08 -3.33
C VAL A 127 -4.74 -5.49 -4.75
N GLY A 128 -3.73 -6.36 -4.87
CA GLY A 128 -3.24 -6.86 -6.14
C GLY A 128 -4.31 -7.59 -6.94
N ALA A 129 -5.06 -8.48 -6.29
CA ALA A 129 -6.16 -9.22 -6.91
C ALA A 129 -7.27 -8.28 -7.41
N LEU A 130 -7.61 -7.23 -6.65
CA LEU A 130 -8.60 -6.24 -7.04
C LEU A 130 -8.14 -5.43 -8.27
N PHE A 131 -6.86 -5.07 -8.35
CA PHE A 131 -6.30 -4.37 -9.52
C PHE A 131 -6.27 -5.26 -10.76
N VAL A 132 -5.90 -6.54 -10.62
CA VAL A 132 -5.94 -7.51 -11.73
C VAL A 132 -7.38 -7.71 -12.22
N ALA A 133 -8.33 -7.89 -11.29
CA ALA A 133 -9.73 -8.09 -11.63
C ALA A 133 -10.41 -6.83 -12.22
N GLY A 134 -9.92 -5.65 -11.84
CA GLY A 134 -10.37 -4.35 -12.33
C GLY A 134 -9.74 -3.92 -13.66
N ASP A 135 -8.72 -4.64 -14.15
CA ASP A 135 -8.07 -4.30 -15.42
C ASP A 135 -9.02 -4.49 -16.61
N ARG A 136 -8.93 -3.54 -17.55
CA ARG A 136 -9.67 -3.53 -18.81
C ARG A 136 -8.71 -3.30 -19.97
N ALA A 137 -9.01 -3.84 -21.15
CA ALA A 137 -8.16 -3.65 -22.32
C ALA A 137 -8.00 -2.16 -22.65
N ARG A 138 -6.84 -1.77 -23.21
CA ARG A 138 -6.72 -0.45 -23.84
C ARG A 138 -7.68 -0.43 -25.03
N VAL A 139 -8.58 0.55 -25.08
CA VAL A 139 -9.22 0.89 -26.35
C VAL A 139 -8.10 1.48 -27.21
N ALA A 140 -7.74 0.81 -28.31
CA ALA A 140 -6.79 1.37 -29.26
C ALA A 140 -7.30 2.75 -29.70
N ALA A 141 -6.43 3.76 -29.68
CA ALA A 141 -6.77 5.04 -30.29
C ALA A 141 -7.06 4.80 -31.78
N PRO A 142 -8.08 5.46 -32.35
CA PRO A 142 -8.44 5.32 -33.76
C PRO A 142 -7.29 5.72 -34.70
#